data_AF-A0A1T4ML26-F1
#
_entry.id   AF-A0A1T4ML26-F1
#
_cell.length_a   1.000
_cell.length_b   1.000
_cell.length_c   1.000
_cell.angle_alpha   90.00
_cell.angle_beta   90.00
_cell.angle_gamma   90.00
#
_symmetry.space_group_name_H-M   'P 1'
#
loop_
_entity.id
_entity.type
_entity.pdbx_description
1 polymer ?
#
loop_
_entity_poly.entity_id
_entity_poly.type
_entity_poly.pdbx_seq_one_letter_code
_entity_poly.pdbx_strand_id
1 'polypeptide(L)' 'MTAIIFGLLLISFFVCAALPQGLGWGDFIISALKGVGPLVAVLAGVAAFFIGFADIQDKKEARREEKEAFEEAKKSEEND' A
#
# COMPACT_ATOMS: atom_id res chain seq x y z
N MET A 1 -25.41 -14.79 -7.21
CA MET A 1 -26.20 -14.41 -6.01
C MET A 1 -25.64 -15.05 -4.74
N THR A 2 -25.24 -16.32 -4.80
CA THR A 2 -24.69 -17.09 -3.68
C THR A 2 -23.52 -16.40 -2.96
N ALA A 3 -22.55 -15.81 -3.68
CA ALA A 3 -21.41 -15.13 -3.06
C ALA A 3 -21.80 -13.88 -2.24
N ILE A 4 -22.77 -13.10 -2.72
CA ILE A 4 -23.25 -11.90 -2.01
C ILE A 4 -23.99 -12.32 -0.73
N ILE A 5 -24.80 -13.37 -0.80
CA ILE A 5 -25.53 -13.91 0.35
C ILE A 5 -24.56 -14.46 1.40
N PHE A 6 -23.56 -15.24 0.98
CA PHE A 6 -22.52 -15.75 1.89
C PHE A 6 -21.70 -14.62 2.51
N GLY A 7 -21.33 -13.60 1.72
CA GLY A 7 -20.62 -12.43 2.23
C GLY A 7 -21.42 -11.67 3.29
N LEU A 8 -22.72 -11.43 3.03
CA LEU A 8 -23.59 -10.75 3.98
C LEU A 8 -23.79 -11.56 5.28
N LEU A 9 -23.92 -12.89 5.17
CA LEU A 9 -24.03 -13.79 6.32
C LEU A 9 -22.76 -13.76 7.19
N LEU A 10 -21.59 -13.80 6.57
CA LEU A 10 -20.30 -13.72 7.26
C LEU A 10 -20.10 -12.37 7.96
N ILE A 11 -20.48 -11.27 7.31
CA ILE A 11 -20.42 -9.93 7.93
C ILE A 11 -21.37 -9.83 9.11
N SER A 12 -22.61 -10.32 8.96
CA SER A 12 -23.60 -10.32 10.05
C SER A 12 -23.15 -11.17 11.24
N PHE A 13 -22.55 -12.34 10.98
CA PHE A 13 -21.93 -13.18 12.00
C PHE A 13 -20.78 -12.47 12.72
N PHE A 14 -19.90 -11.79 11.98
CA PHE A 14 -18.79 -11.03 12.55
C PHE A 14 -19.28 -9.92 13.50
N VAL A 15 -20.32 -9.18 13.10
CA VAL A 15 -20.93 -8.14 13.95
C VAL A 15 -21.54 -8.75 15.22
N CYS A 16 -22.28 -9.86 15.11
CA CYS A 16 -22.81 -10.59 16.27
C CYS A 16 -21.70 -11.16 17.18
N ALA A 17 -20.58 -11.59 16.62
CA ALA A 17 -19.44 -12.09 17.37
C ALA A 17 -18.68 -10.99 18.11
N ALA A 18 -18.58 -9.80 17.52
CA ALA A 18 -17.90 -8.65 18.10
C ALA A 18 -18.70 -7.97 19.23
N LEU A 19 -20.04 -8.06 19.21
CA LEU A 19 -20.89 -7.42 20.22
C LEU A 19 -20.84 -8.17 21.58
N PRO A 20 -20.77 -7.44 22.71
CA PRO A 20 -20.70 -8.04 24.05
C PRO A 20 -22.00 -8.75 24.48
N GLN A 21 -23.12 -8.45 23.82
CA GLN A 21 -24.42 -9.10 24.03
C GLN A 21 -24.65 -10.33 23.11
N GLY A 22 -23.70 -10.61 22.21
CA GLY A 22 -23.67 -11.80 21.36
C GLY A 22 -22.70 -12.84 21.91
N LEU A 23 -21.66 -13.20 21.15
CA LEU A 23 -20.61 -14.14 21.61
C LEU A 23 -19.52 -13.48 22.48
N GLY A 24 -19.45 -12.14 22.52
CA GLY A 24 -18.47 -11.43 23.34
C GLY A 24 -17.02 -11.63 22.92
N TRP A 25 -16.76 -12.02 21.65
CA TRP A 25 -15.42 -12.30 21.14
C TRP A 25 -14.66 -11.04 20.69
N GLY A 26 -15.19 -9.84 20.96
CA GLY A 26 -14.55 -8.58 20.58
C GLY A 26 -13.08 -8.51 21.01
N ASP A 27 -12.76 -8.91 22.24
CA ASP A 27 -11.39 -8.90 22.75
C ASP A 27 -10.46 -9.89 22.01
N PHE A 28 -10.97 -11.07 21.66
CA PHE A 28 -10.24 -12.05 20.85
C PHE A 28 -10.01 -11.56 19.43
N ILE A 29 -11.00 -10.89 18.82
CA ILE A 29 -10.88 -10.28 17.49
C ILE A 29 -9.82 -9.18 17.50
N ILE A 30 -9.83 -8.31 18.49
CA ILE A 30 -8.84 -7.23 18.65
C ILE A 30 -7.45 -7.81 18.88
N SER A 31 -7.33 -8.86 19.71
CA SER A 31 -6.07 -9.55 19.96
C SER A 31 -5.51 -10.22 18.71
N ALA A 32 -6.35 -10.87 17.92
CA ALA A 32 -5.97 -11.46 16.64
C ALA A 32 -5.53 -10.39 15.63
N LEU A 33 -6.26 -9.27 15.55
CA LEU A 33 -5.90 -8.15 14.67
C LEU A 33 -4.58 -7.49 15.10
N LYS A 34 -4.31 -7.39 16.40
CA LYS A 34 -3.02 -6.94 16.94
C LYS A 34 -1.87 -7.88 16.61
N GLY A 35 -2.13 -9.19 16.47
CA GLY A 35 -1.11 -10.15 16.02
C GLY A 35 -0.87 -10.11 14.51
N VAL A 36 -1.93 -10.04 13.71
CA VAL A 36 -1.84 -10.06 12.23
C VAL A 36 -1.44 -8.69 11.66
N GLY A 37 -1.83 -7.59 12.31
CA GLY A 37 -1.56 -6.23 11.86
C GLY A 37 -0.06 -5.96 11.62
N PRO A 38 0.83 -6.24 12.59
CA PRO A 38 2.27 -6.08 12.41
C PRO A 38 2.85 -6.95 11.28
N LEU A 39 2.33 -8.16 11.09
CA LEU A 39 2.77 -9.06 10.01
C LEU A 39 2.44 -8.48 8.63
N VAL A 40 1.20 -8.02 8.43
CA VAL A 40 0.77 -7.36 7.19
C VAL A 40 1.53 -6.05 6.99
N ALA A 41 1.77 -5.28 8.06
CA ALA A 41 2.50 -4.02 8.00
C ALA A 41 3.95 -4.20 7.54
N VAL A 42 4.65 -5.24 8.03
CA VAL A 42 6.01 -5.56 7.56
C VAL A 42 5.99 -6.01 6.11
N LEU A 43 5.08 -6.89 5.72
CA LEU A 43 4.99 -7.37 4.33
C LEU A 43 4.68 -6.23 3.35
N ALA A 44 3.68 -5.41 3.66
CA ALA A 44 3.32 -4.24 2.87
C ALA A 44 4.42 -3.17 2.89
N GLY A 45 5.05 -2.95 4.05
CA GLY A 45 6.13 -1.97 4.22
C GLY A 45 7.38 -2.33 3.41
N VAL A 46 7.77 -3.60 3.40
CA VAL A 46 8.87 -4.09 2.57
C VAL A 46 8.55 -3.94 1.09
N ALA A 47 7.33 -4.31 0.66
CA ALA A 47 6.89 -4.10 -0.72
C ALA A 47 6.92 -2.62 -1.12
N ALA A 48 6.39 -1.74 -0.26
CA ALA A 48 6.38 -0.29 -0.49
C ALA A 48 7.79 0.31 -0.53
N PHE A 49 8.71 -0.19 0.28
CA PHE A 49 10.11 0.25 0.28
C PHE A 49 10.79 -0.02 -1.07
N PHE A 50 10.62 -1.23 -1.62
CA PHE A 50 11.19 -1.57 -2.93
C PHE A 50 10.59 -0.74 -4.07
N ILE A 51 9.26 -0.52 -4.05
CA ILE A 51 8.59 0.32 -5.05
C ILE A 51 9.06 1.78 -4.93
N GLY A 52 9.16 2.31 -3.71
CA GLY A 52 9.62 3.67 -3.47
C GLY A 52 11.07 3.90 -3.90
N PHE A 53 11.96 2.93 -3.68
CA PHE A 53 13.35 3.04 -4.12
C PHE A 53 13.46 3.09 -5.65
N ALA A 54 12.71 2.24 -6.36
CA ALA A 54 12.66 2.23 -7.81
C ALA A 54 12.09 3.55 -8.37
N ASP A 55 10.97 4.04 -7.83
CA ASP A 55 10.35 5.31 -8.27
C ASP A 55 11.27 6.52 -8.03
N ILE A 56 12.03 6.55 -6.92
CA ILE A 56 12.98 7.62 -6.64
C ILE A 56 14.17 7.59 -7.60
N GLN A 57 14.70 6.41 -7.92
CA GLN A 57 15.84 6.29 -8.83
C GLN A 57 15.44 6.69 -10.25
N ASP A 58 14.30 6.21 -10.73
CA ASP A 58 13.74 6.54 -12.04
C ASP A 58 13.51 8.05 -12.21
N LYS A 59 12.92 8.70 -11.20
CA LYS A 59 12.73 10.16 -11.20
C LYS A 59 14.03 10.96 -11.14
N LYS A 60 15.07 10.45 -10.48
CA LYS A 60 16.38 11.11 -10.44
C LYS A 60 17.08 11.02 -11.79
N GLU A 61 17.00 9.86 -12.43
CA GLU A 61 17.60 9.61 -13.74
C GLU A 61 16.92 10.46 -14.83
N ALA A 62 15.58 10.45 -14.89
CA ALA A 62 14.83 11.27 -15.84
C ALA A 62 15.16 12.76 -15.71
N ARG A 63 15.27 13.28 -14.47
CA ARG A 63 15.66 14.67 -14.23
C ARG A 63 17.12 14.99 -14.55
N ARG A 64 17.98 13.99 -14.63
CA ARG A 64 19.36 14.16 -15.11
C ARG A 64 19.38 14.24 -16.63
N GLU A 65 18.72 13.30 -17.32
CA GLU A 65 18.63 13.29 -18.78
C GLU A 65 18.00 14.57 -19.34
N GLU A 66 16.92 15.08 -18.72
CA GLU A 66 16.30 16.36 -19.13
C GLU A 66 17.26 17.56 -18.99
N LYS A 67 18.11 17.56 -17.96
CA LYS A 67 19.09 18.64 -17.75
C LYS A 67 20.25 18.56 -18.72
N GLU A 68 20.75 17.36 -18.96
CA GLU A 68 21.85 17.12 -19.91
C GLU A 68 21.40 17.49 -21.34
N ALA A 69 20.20 17.09 -21.76
CA ALA A 69 19.64 17.49 -23.05
C ALA A 69 19.45 19.01 -23.18
N PHE A 70 19.04 19.71 -22.11
CA PHE A 70 18.89 21.17 -22.13
C PHE A 70 20.24 21.89 -22.19
N GLU A 71 21.26 21.44 -21.45
CA GLU A 71 22.60 22.02 -21.52
C GLU A 71 23.28 21.76 -22.86
N GLU A 72 23.08 20.59 -23.45
CA GLU A 72 23.62 20.24 -24.77
C GLU A 72 22.98 21.09 -25.87
N ALA A 73 21.64 21.26 -25.84
CA ALA A 73 20.90 22.14 -26.75
C ALA A 73 21.37 23.61 -26.65
N LYS A 74 21.58 24.10 -25.42
CA LYS A 74 22.08 25.46 -25.20
C LYS A 74 23.51 25.67 -25.71
N LYS A 75 24.36 24.65 -25.58
CA LYS A 75 25.75 24.71 -26.06
C LYS A 75 25.86 24.64 -27.58
N SER A 76 24.93 23.99 -28.26
CA SER A 76 24.82 24.01 -29.72
C SER A 76 24.31 25.36 -30.24
N GLU A 77 23.38 26.02 -29.55
CA GLU A 77 22.89 27.36 -29.92
C GLU A 77 23.92 28.48 -29.68
N GLU A 78 24.87 28.30 -28.76
CA GLU A 78 25.92 29.29 -28.46
C GLU A 78 27.15 29.17 -29.38
N ASN A 79 27.28 28.07 -30.15
CA ASN A 79 28.39 27.84 -31.10
C ASN A 79 28.03 28.11 -32.57
N ASP A 80 26.77 28.46 -32.87
CA ASP A 80 26.28 28.90 -34.21
C ASP A 80 26.18 30.44 -34.24
#